data_AF-A0A4Y6V6F7-F1
#
_entry.id   AF-A0A4Y6V6F7-F1
#
_cell.length_a   1.000
_cell.length_b   1.000
_cell.length_c   1.000
_cell.angle_alpha   90.00
_cell.angle_beta   90.00
_cell.angle_gamma   90.00
#
_symmetry.space_group_name_H-M   'P 1'
#
loop_
_entity.id
_entity.type
_entity.pdbx_description
1 polymer ?
#
loop_
_entity_poly.entity_id
_entity_poly.type
_entity_poly.pdbx_seq_one_letter_code
_entity_poly.pdbx_strand_id
1 'polypeptide(L)'
;MTFKPTELEKPSSTDEAREGTAHSLVSSEETRRQMETLSTLALNRDGGFQEVRGGALGVRLAETDEERDAAQALRYRVFFEEMGAHPDERALRTKRDVDEFDDVADHLLVIDHNISSGAEGVVGTYRLLRSDAAKKVGRFYTASEYDISALTEFPGRLLEVGRSCVAQEYRGRAAMPLLWQGIASYIFLHRIDVLFGCGSLPGTDPDVLADQLTYLHHNHLAPPALRIRALEERYVEMLRKDPHTLEPRACLSKMPPLIKGYLRLGGYVGDGAVVDEQFNTTDVAVLVKSELLADKYYRHYERRLRDALDS
;
A
#
# COMPACT_ATOMS: atom_id res chain seq x y z
N MET A 1 -47.37 -46.92 31.70
CA MET A 1 -47.02 -47.25 33.10
C MET A 1 -45.55 -46.92 33.27
N THR A 2 -45.21 -45.68 33.64
CA THR A 2 -44.75 -45.26 35.00
C THR A 2 -43.53 -46.07 35.46
N PHE A 3 -42.36 -45.46 35.66
CA PHE A 3 -42.05 -44.66 36.85
C PHE A 3 -41.10 -43.47 36.60
N LYS A 4 -41.10 -42.58 37.60
CA LYS A 4 -40.74 -41.15 37.67
C LYS A 4 -39.26 -40.90 38.09
N PRO A 5 -38.81 -39.62 38.26
CA PRO A 5 -37.46 -39.12 37.95
C PRO A 5 -36.54 -38.97 39.18
N THR A 6 -35.29 -38.56 38.94
CA THR A 6 -34.38 -38.03 39.97
C THR A 6 -33.63 -36.81 39.44
N GLU A 7 -33.78 -35.67 40.12
CA GLU A 7 -32.87 -34.53 40.09
C GLU A 7 -31.63 -34.81 40.95
N LEU A 8 -30.52 -34.14 40.60
CA LEU A 8 -29.44 -33.55 41.42
C LEU A 8 -28.04 -33.90 40.88
N GLU A 9 -27.38 -32.92 40.28
CA GLU A 9 -26.20 -32.26 40.88
C GLU A 9 -25.68 -31.13 39.96
N LYS A 10 -25.58 -29.92 40.51
CA LYS A 10 -24.72 -28.84 39.98
C LYS A 10 -23.35 -28.97 40.66
N PRO A 11 -22.24 -28.87 39.92
CA PRO A 11 -21.01 -28.31 40.46
C PRO A 11 -20.82 -26.87 40.00
N SER A 12 -20.68 -26.01 41.01
CA SER A 12 -19.88 -24.78 41.10
C SER A 12 -19.37 -24.09 39.83
N SER A 13 -19.80 -22.83 39.68
CA SER A 13 -19.04 -21.75 39.05
C SER A 13 -17.64 -21.62 39.64
N THR A 14 -16.64 -21.45 38.77
CA THR A 14 -15.66 -20.35 38.72
C THR A 14 -14.46 -20.82 37.88
N ASP A 15 -14.30 -20.33 36.63
CA ASP A 15 -13.02 -19.75 36.15
C ASP A 15 -13.00 -19.19 34.69
N GLU A 16 -14.12 -18.76 34.08
CA GLU A 16 -14.10 -18.28 32.67
C GLU A 16 -14.35 -16.77 32.47
N ALA A 17 -14.48 -15.99 33.55
CA ALA A 17 -14.88 -14.58 33.44
C ALA A 17 -13.72 -13.56 33.31
N ARG A 18 -12.46 -14.00 33.10
CA ARG A 18 -11.30 -13.08 33.06
C ARG A 18 -10.58 -12.95 31.72
N GLU A 19 -10.82 -13.82 30.74
CA GLU A 19 -10.16 -13.71 29.43
C GLU A 19 -10.95 -12.89 28.39
N GLY A 20 -12.29 -12.82 28.49
CA GLY A 20 -13.13 -12.08 27.53
C GLY A 20 -13.06 -10.55 27.65
N THR A 21 -12.77 -10.01 28.84
CA THR A 21 -12.76 -8.56 29.10
C THR A 21 -11.48 -7.88 28.65
N ALA A 22 -10.33 -8.56 28.71
CA ALA A 22 -9.04 -8.00 28.32
C ALA A 22 -8.95 -7.76 26.79
N HIS A 23 -9.51 -8.66 25.97
CA HIS A 23 -9.44 -8.56 24.51
C HIS A 23 -10.33 -7.44 23.93
N SER A 24 -11.49 -7.18 24.55
CA SER A 24 -12.42 -6.10 24.18
C SER A 24 -11.90 -4.71 24.59
N LEU A 25 -11.25 -4.61 25.76
CA LEU A 25 -10.63 -3.39 26.24
C LEU A 25 -9.38 -2.99 25.42
N VAL A 26 -8.55 -3.95 25.01
CA VAL A 26 -7.37 -3.69 24.17
C VAL A 26 -7.76 -3.18 22.78
N SER A 27 -8.83 -3.75 22.19
CA SER A 27 -9.36 -3.33 20.88
C SER A 27 -9.93 -1.90 20.91
N SER A 28 -10.64 -1.55 21.99
CA SER A 28 -11.20 -0.20 22.17
C SER A 28 -10.14 0.85 22.50
N GLU A 29 -9.08 0.49 23.24
CA GLU A 29 -7.92 1.36 23.50
C GLU A 29 -7.05 1.59 22.25
N GLU A 30 -6.75 0.56 21.46
CA GLU A 30 -6.01 0.71 20.20
C GLU A 30 -6.77 1.60 19.21
N THR A 31 -8.09 1.44 19.14
CA THR A 31 -8.95 2.22 18.25
C THR A 31 -9.05 3.69 18.71
N ARG A 32 -9.17 3.92 20.01
CA ARG A 32 -9.11 5.27 20.60
C ARG A 32 -7.77 5.94 20.33
N ARG A 33 -6.67 5.21 20.50
CA ARG A 33 -5.30 5.69 20.22
C ARG A 33 -5.11 6.05 18.74
N GLN A 34 -5.74 5.32 17.82
CA GLN A 34 -5.70 5.61 16.38
C GLN A 34 -6.56 6.82 15.96
N MET A 35 -7.73 7.01 16.59
CA MET A 35 -8.52 8.24 16.40
C MET A 35 -7.81 9.46 17.01
N GLU A 36 -7.15 9.29 18.15
CA GLU A 36 -6.24 10.28 18.72
C GLU A 36 -5.08 10.58 17.74
N THR A 37 -4.51 9.58 17.05
CA THR A 37 -3.49 9.80 16.00
C THR A 37 -4.01 10.62 14.83
N LEU A 38 -5.21 10.33 14.30
CA LEU A 38 -5.79 11.11 13.18
C LEU A 38 -6.16 12.54 13.59
N SER A 39 -6.69 12.71 14.81
CA SER A 39 -6.97 14.03 15.39
C SER A 39 -5.67 14.80 15.68
N THR A 40 -4.63 14.11 16.15
CA THR A 40 -3.29 14.68 16.37
C THR A 40 -2.62 15.06 15.05
N LEU A 41 -2.75 14.25 14.01
CA LEU A 41 -2.30 14.58 12.65
C LEU A 41 -3.00 15.84 12.13
N ALA A 42 -4.29 16.02 12.45
CA ALA A 42 -5.02 17.25 12.13
C ALA A 42 -4.54 18.47 12.93
N LEU A 43 -4.11 18.28 14.18
CA LEU A 43 -3.69 19.34 15.11
C LEU A 43 -2.20 19.74 14.98
N ASN A 44 -1.31 18.84 14.53
CA ASN A 44 0.14 19.07 14.48
C ASN A 44 0.71 19.12 13.05
N ARG A 45 0.21 20.05 12.24
CA ARG A 45 0.80 20.30 10.90
C ARG A 45 2.21 20.91 10.97
N ASP A 46 2.52 21.61 12.04
CA ASP A 46 3.80 22.31 12.20
C ASP A 46 4.93 21.42 12.73
N GLY A 47 4.59 20.20 13.20
CA GLY A 47 5.53 19.26 13.81
C GLY A 47 6.23 18.29 12.85
N GLY A 48 5.99 18.39 11.53
CA GLY A 48 6.54 17.46 10.55
C GLY A 48 5.94 16.04 10.62
N PHE A 49 6.54 15.10 9.86
CA PHE A 49 6.07 13.71 9.84
C PHE A 49 6.45 13.01 11.15
N GLN A 50 5.45 12.53 11.89
CA GLN A 50 5.65 11.82 13.15
C GLN A 50 5.57 10.31 12.94
N GLU A 51 6.42 9.57 13.66
CA GLU A 51 6.40 8.11 13.62
C GLU A 51 5.06 7.57 14.15
N VAL A 52 4.46 6.64 13.41
CA VAL A 52 3.25 5.93 13.85
C VAL A 52 3.64 4.51 14.29
N ARG A 53 3.24 4.11 15.49
CA ARG A 53 3.58 2.82 16.10
C ARG A 53 2.45 1.80 16.00
N GLY A 54 2.80 0.56 15.70
CA GLY A 54 1.96 -0.63 15.81
C GLY A 54 2.72 -1.76 16.49
N GLY A 55 2.65 -1.84 17.82
CA GLY A 55 3.49 -2.74 18.62
C GLY A 55 4.98 -2.39 18.50
N ALA A 56 5.81 -3.39 18.18
CA ALA A 56 7.25 -3.21 17.97
C ALA A 56 7.59 -2.51 16.64
N LEU A 57 6.65 -2.47 15.70
CA LEU A 57 6.85 -1.81 14.41
C LEU A 57 6.53 -0.32 14.50
N GLY A 58 7.33 0.48 13.83
CA GLY A 58 7.12 1.91 13.60
C GLY A 58 7.12 2.23 12.11
N VAL A 59 6.36 3.24 11.68
CA VAL A 59 6.45 3.81 10.32
C VAL A 59 6.85 5.27 10.39
N ARG A 60 7.96 5.62 9.74
CA ARG A 60 8.49 6.99 9.66
C ARG A 60 9.26 7.25 8.37
N LEU A 61 9.61 8.50 8.12
CA LEU A 61 10.53 8.85 7.04
C LEU A 61 11.97 8.48 7.43
N ALA A 62 12.78 8.15 6.42
CA ALA A 62 14.22 8.00 6.58
C ALA A 62 14.85 9.35 6.96
N GLU A 63 15.69 9.34 7.99
CA GLU A 63 16.36 10.54 8.51
C GLU A 63 17.83 10.59 8.10
N THR A 64 18.44 9.43 7.83
CA THR A 64 19.88 9.32 7.52
C THR A 64 20.14 8.61 6.18
N ASP A 65 21.37 8.77 5.68
CA ASP A 65 21.81 8.06 4.47
C ASP A 65 21.88 6.55 4.67
N GLU A 66 22.24 6.09 5.86
CA GLU A 66 22.29 4.67 6.20
C GLU A 66 20.89 4.02 6.13
N GLU A 67 19.85 4.76 6.51
CA GLU A 67 18.46 4.29 6.42
C GLU A 67 17.96 4.22 4.98
N ARG A 68 18.34 5.21 4.15
CA ARG A 68 18.09 5.17 2.70
C ARG A 68 18.80 3.99 2.06
N ASP A 69 20.08 3.77 2.40
CA ASP A 69 20.86 2.63 1.92
C ASP A 69 20.23 1.29 2.34
N ALA A 70 19.75 1.17 3.59
CA ALA A 70 19.05 -0.01 4.07
C ALA A 70 17.74 -0.27 3.30
N ALA A 71 16.98 0.77 2.95
CA ALA A 71 15.80 0.64 2.11
C ALA A 71 16.15 0.17 0.69
N GLN A 72 17.21 0.72 0.09
CA GLN A 72 17.74 0.29 -1.22
C GLN A 72 18.23 -1.17 -1.19
N ALA A 73 18.84 -1.60 -0.10
CA ALA A 73 19.27 -2.98 0.13
C ALA A 73 18.07 -3.92 0.25
N LEU A 74 17.04 -3.52 1.02
CA LEU A 74 15.81 -4.28 1.17
C LEU A 74 15.11 -4.47 -0.18
N ARG A 75 15.00 -3.39 -0.97
CA ARG A 75 14.46 -3.44 -2.33
C ARG A 75 15.23 -4.41 -3.22
N TYR A 76 16.56 -4.38 -3.15
CA TYR A 76 17.38 -5.34 -3.90
C TYR A 76 17.04 -6.79 -3.56
N ARG A 77 17.03 -7.13 -2.26
CA ARG A 77 16.69 -8.48 -1.78
C ARG A 77 15.31 -8.93 -2.25
N VAL A 78 14.31 -8.06 -2.13
CA VAL A 78 12.94 -8.43 -2.51
C VAL A 78 12.78 -8.50 -4.03
N PHE A 79 13.16 -7.48 -4.78
CA PHE A 79 12.87 -7.43 -6.21
C PHE A 79 13.75 -8.37 -7.01
N PHE A 80 15.05 -8.43 -6.71
CA PHE A 80 16.02 -9.15 -7.54
C PHE A 80 16.29 -10.56 -7.03
N GLU A 81 16.54 -10.73 -5.72
CA GLU A 81 16.89 -12.04 -5.17
C GLU A 81 15.66 -12.94 -4.99
N GLU A 82 14.51 -12.36 -4.63
CA GLU A 82 13.30 -13.13 -4.35
C GLU A 82 12.32 -13.15 -5.54
N MET A 83 11.99 -11.99 -6.11
CA MET A 83 11.00 -11.87 -7.20
C MET A 83 11.61 -12.08 -8.59
N GLY A 84 12.93 -12.25 -8.68
CA GLY A 84 13.63 -12.64 -9.90
C GLY A 84 13.88 -11.51 -10.89
N ALA A 85 13.75 -10.25 -10.49
CA ALA A 85 14.10 -9.12 -11.34
C ALA A 85 15.56 -9.22 -11.85
N HIS A 86 15.82 -8.69 -13.03
CA HIS A 86 17.11 -8.73 -13.70
C HIS A 86 17.96 -7.50 -13.33
N PRO A 87 19.02 -7.66 -12.51
CA PRO A 87 19.84 -6.53 -12.09
C PRO A 87 20.74 -6.07 -13.24
N ASP A 88 20.85 -4.76 -13.41
CA ASP A 88 21.93 -4.19 -14.21
C ASP A 88 23.29 -4.36 -13.50
N GLU A 89 24.38 -4.00 -14.18
CA GLU A 89 25.74 -4.14 -13.62
C GLU A 89 25.94 -3.37 -12.31
N ARG A 90 25.26 -2.22 -12.14
CA ARG A 90 25.37 -1.40 -10.94
C ARG A 90 24.67 -2.11 -9.78
N ALA A 91 23.40 -2.45 -9.94
CA ALA A 91 22.58 -3.12 -8.94
C ALA A 91 23.21 -4.46 -8.52
N LEU A 92 23.75 -5.22 -9.48
CA LEU A 92 24.43 -6.49 -9.18
C LEU A 92 25.67 -6.29 -8.30
N ARG A 93 26.48 -5.27 -8.60
CA ARG A 93 27.72 -4.97 -7.87
C ARG A 93 27.46 -4.38 -6.48
N THR A 94 26.51 -3.45 -6.37
CA THR A 94 26.23 -2.74 -5.11
C THR A 94 25.25 -3.49 -4.22
N LYS A 95 24.46 -4.42 -4.78
CA LYS A 95 23.34 -5.07 -4.08
C LYS A 95 22.34 -4.03 -3.57
N ARG A 96 22.05 -3.03 -4.40
CA ARG A 96 21.12 -1.93 -4.13
C ARG A 96 20.24 -1.68 -5.35
N ASP A 97 18.94 -1.56 -5.11
CA ASP A 97 17.99 -0.99 -6.08
C ASP A 97 18.01 0.54 -5.93
N VAL A 98 18.62 1.25 -6.88
CA VAL A 98 18.80 2.71 -6.84
C VAL A 98 18.61 3.31 -8.22
N ASP A 99 17.87 4.40 -8.29
CA ASP A 99 17.73 5.24 -9.48
C ASP A 99 17.90 6.74 -9.14
N GLU A 100 17.76 7.61 -10.14
CA GLU A 100 17.93 9.06 -10.02
C GLU A 100 16.90 9.75 -9.11
N PHE A 101 15.79 9.09 -8.78
CA PHE A 101 14.74 9.66 -7.94
C PHE A 101 15.02 9.48 -6.45
N ASP A 102 15.89 8.55 -6.07
CA ASP A 102 16.16 8.22 -4.67
C ASP A 102 16.78 9.39 -3.88
N ASP A 103 17.53 10.27 -4.55
CA ASP A 103 18.18 11.44 -3.92
C ASP A 103 17.20 12.59 -3.62
N VAL A 104 16.06 12.63 -4.30
CA VAL A 104 15.08 13.72 -4.19
C VAL A 104 13.77 13.28 -3.52
N ALA A 105 13.49 11.99 -3.51
CA ALA A 105 12.29 11.42 -2.90
C ALA A 105 12.45 11.27 -1.39
N ASP A 106 11.32 11.35 -0.68
CA ASP A 106 11.25 10.89 0.69
C ASP A 106 11.13 9.35 0.70
N HIS A 107 11.70 8.70 1.71
CA HIS A 107 11.64 7.24 1.87
C HIS A 107 10.84 6.92 3.12
N LEU A 108 9.65 6.36 2.95
CA LEU A 108 8.84 5.86 4.05
C LEU A 108 9.35 4.47 4.44
N LEU A 109 9.63 4.27 5.71
CA LEU A 109 10.21 3.05 6.25
C LEU A 109 9.27 2.43 7.28
N VAL A 110 9.18 1.09 7.28
CA VAL A 110 8.74 0.34 8.45
C VAL A 110 9.98 -0.16 9.17
N ILE A 111 10.08 0.15 10.45
CA ILE A 111 11.21 -0.19 11.31
C ILE A 111 10.73 -1.13 12.41
N ASP A 112 11.44 -2.25 12.62
CA ASP A 112 11.25 -3.13 13.75
C ASP A 112 12.19 -2.76 14.90
N HIS A 113 11.62 -2.15 15.94
CA HIS A 113 12.37 -1.65 17.09
C HIS A 113 12.83 -2.74 18.05
N ASN A 114 12.37 -3.99 17.87
CA ASN A 114 12.99 -5.12 18.57
C ASN A 114 14.36 -5.47 17.99
N ILE A 115 14.62 -5.12 16.73
CA ILE A 115 15.93 -5.31 16.08
C ILE A 115 16.78 -4.07 16.31
N SER A 116 16.31 -2.91 15.85
CA SER A 116 17.02 -1.63 15.96
C SER A 116 16.05 -0.48 15.68
N SER A 117 16.35 0.71 16.20
CA SER A 117 15.58 1.93 15.87
C SER A 117 16.13 2.68 14.65
N GLY A 118 17.22 2.20 14.04
CA GLY A 118 17.86 2.77 12.85
C GLY A 118 17.85 1.82 11.65
N ALA A 119 18.83 1.98 10.76
CA ALA A 119 18.94 1.30 9.47
C ALA A 119 18.77 -0.24 9.52
N GLU A 120 19.34 -0.91 10.54
CA GLU A 120 19.24 -2.37 10.69
C GLU A 120 17.81 -2.87 10.95
N GLY A 121 16.93 -2.00 11.46
CA GLY A 121 15.53 -2.33 11.73
C GLY A 121 14.62 -2.18 10.51
N VAL A 122 15.12 -1.75 9.34
CA VAL A 122 14.28 -1.51 8.16
C VAL A 122 13.76 -2.81 7.57
N VAL A 123 12.45 -3.02 7.67
CA VAL A 123 11.75 -4.25 7.26
C VAL A 123 10.67 -4.01 6.20
N GLY A 124 10.39 -2.76 5.86
CA GLY A 124 9.50 -2.39 4.77
C GLY A 124 9.78 -0.99 4.29
N THR A 125 9.45 -0.68 3.03
CA THR A 125 9.67 0.65 2.48
C THR A 125 8.66 1.02 1.40
N TYR A 126 8.51 2.33 1.19
CA TYR A 126 7.84 2.98 0.07
C TYR A 126 8.63 4.24 -0.31
N ARG A 127 8.84 4.49 -1.61
CA ARG A 127 9.36 5.78 -2.09
C ARG A 127 8.22 6.76 -2.35
N LEU A 128 8.37 8.00 -1.86
CA LEU A 128 7.38 9.07 -1.94
C LEU A 128 7.97 10.26 -2.70
N LEU A 129 7.56 10.47 -3.95
CA LEU A 129 8.07 11.54 -4.82
C LEU A 129 6.99 12.60 -5.06
N ARG A 130 7.14 13.75 -4.39
CA ARG A 130 6.26 14.91 -4.59
C ARG A 130 6.62 15.68 -5.86
N SER A 131 5.67 16.48 -6.35
CA SER A 131 5.83 17.31 -7.56
C SER A 131 7.01 18.29 -7.50
N ASP A 132 7.28 18.90 -6.34
CA ASP A 132 8.43 19.81 -6.12
C ASP A 132 9.77 19.08 -6.20
N ALA A 133 9.84 17.85 -5.70
CA ALA A 133 11.01 16.98 -5.79
C ALA A 133 11.22 16.45 -7.22
N ALA A 134 10.15 15.97 -7.87
CA ALA A 134 10.19 15.47 -9.25
C ALA A 134 10.74 16.53 -10.23
N LYS A 135 10.42 17.82 -10.02
CA LYS A 135 10.96 18.94 -10.82
C LYS A 135 12.48 19.05 -10.78
N LYS A 136 13.16 18.57 -9.73
CA LYS A 136 14.63 18.57 -9.64
C LYS A 136 15.26 17.57 -10.61
N VAL A 137 14.57 16.47 -10.88
CA VAL A 137 14.93 15.46 -11.90
C VAL A 137 14.37 15.85 -13.28
N GLY A 138 13.28 16.62 -13.29
CA GLY A 138 12.59 17.09 -14.50
C GLY A 138 11.44 16.19 -14.94
N ARG A 139 11.17 15.10 -14.21
CA ARG A 139 10.06 14.17 -14.49
C ARG A 139 9.67 13.37 -13.25
N PHE A 140 8.55 12.67 -13.35
CA PHE A 140 8.16 11.56 -12.48
C PHE A 140 8.68 10.22 -13.06
N TYR A 141 8.83 9.17 -12.25
CA TYR A 141 9.23 7.84 -12.75
C TYR A 141 8.19 7.28 -13.73
N THR A 142 6.90 7.37 -13.37
CA THR A 142 5.77 6.87 -14.16
C THR A 142 5.73 7.47 -15.56
N ALA A 143 6.34 8.64 -15.79
CA ALA A 143 6.46 9.25 -17.12
C ALA A 143 7.34 8.43 -18.10
N SER A 144 8.12 7.46 -17.61
CA SER A 144 8.91 6.53 -18.44
C SER A 144 8.08 5.37 -19.02
N GLU A 145 6.86 5.20 -18.53
CA GLU A 145 5.94 4.12 -18.91
C GLU A 145 4.62 4.66 -19.46
N TYR A 146 4.19 5.84 -18.97
CA TYR A 146 2.88 6.43 -19.25
C TYR A 146 3.01 7.89 -19.64
N ASP A 147 2.16 8.33 -20.56
CA ASP A 147 1.80 9.73 -20.71
C ASP A 147 0.98 10.18 -19.50
N ILE A 148 1.61 11.01 -18.66
CA ILE A 148 1.03 11.56 -17.44
C ILE A 148 0.56 13.03 -17.60
N SER A 149 0.50 13.55 -18.83
CA SER A 149 0.08 14.93 -19.12
C SER A 149 -1.23 15.29 -18.41
N ALA A 150 -2.23 14.41 -18.47
CA ALA A 150 -3.52 14.56 -17.79
C ALA A 150 -3.41 14.80 -16.28
N LEU A 151 -2.38 14.26 -15.62
CA LEU A 151 -2.11 14.54 -14.19
C LEU A 151 -1.27 15.80 -14.01
N THR A 152 -0.25 16.02 -14.82
CA THR A 152 0.61 17.21 -14.66
C THR A 152 -0.09 18.53 -15.01
N GLU A 153 -1.13 18.47 -15.84
CA GLU A 153 -2.03 19.59 -16.14
C GLU A 153 -3.14 19.76 -15.10
N PHE A 154 -3.40 18.74 -14.28
CA PHE A 154 -4.38 18.83 -13.20
C PHE A 154 -3.91 19.84 -12.14
N PRO A 155 -4.77 20.80 -11.73
CA PRO A 155 -4.42 21.78 -10.70
C PRO A 155 -4.45 21.12 -9.32
N GLY A 156 -3.38 20.41 -8.96
CA GLY A 156 -3.26 19.74 -7.66
C GLY A 156 -1.83 19.30 -7.35
N ARG A 157 -1.61 18.95 -6.09
CA ARG A 157 -0.36 18.37 -5.61
C ARG A 157 -0.35 16.88 -5.85
N LEU A 158 0.58 16.45 -6.69
CA LEU A 158 0.76 15.04 -7.02
C LEU A 158 1.81 14.42 -6.11
N LEU A 159 1.56 13.18 -5.72
CA LEU A 159 2.50 12.30 -5.06
C LEU A 159 2.61 11.01 -5.87
N GLU A 160 3.75 10.81 -6.51
CA GLU A 160 4.10 9.51 -7.06
C GLU A 160 4.59 8.62 -5.92
N VAL A 161 4.12 7.38 -5.90
CA VAL A 161 4.60 6.36 -4.98
C VAL A 161 5.06 5.13 -5.74
N GLY A 162 6.20 4.58 -5.34
CA GLY A 162 6.73 3.36 -5.94
C GLY A 162 7.72 2.63 -5.05
N ARG A 163 8.36 1.60 -5.62
CA ARG A 163 9.40 0.79 -4.97
C ARG A 163 8.96 0.19 -3.63
N SER A 164 7.69 -0.19 -3.53
CA SER A 164 7.15 -0.73 -2.30
C SER A 164 7.55 -2.18 -2.09
N CYS A 165 8.15 -2.49 -0.95
CA CYS A 165 8.43 -3.87 -0.56
C CYS A 165 8.41 -4.06 0.95
N VAL A 166 8.18 -5.30 1.36
CA VAL A 166 8.24 -5.72 2.77
C VAL A 166 9.05 -7.02 2.82
N ALA A 167 9.97 -7.10 3.78
CA ALA A 167 10.75 -8.29 4.07
C ALA A 167 9.82 -9.49 4.28
N GLN A 168 10.23 -10.67 3.79
CA GLN A 168 9.36 -11.84 3.69
C GLN A 168 8.73 -12.22 5.04
N GLU A 169 9.48 -12.12 6.13
CA GLU A 169 9.09 -12.48 7.50
C GLU A 169 7.99 -11.55 8.07
N TYR A 170 7.81 -10.38 7.45
CA TYR A 170 6.89 -9.32 7.86
C TYR A 170 5.64 -9.23 6.97
N ARG A 171 5.53 -10.06 5.94
CA ARG A 171 4.34 -10.15 5.09
C ARG A 171 3.20 -10.84 5.83
N GLY A 172 1.98 -10.33 5.66
CA GLY A 172 0.82 -10.78 6.44
C GLY A 172 0.77 -10.24 7.88
N ARG A 173 1.77 -9.46 8.32
CA ARG A 173 1.78 -8.72 9.59
C ARG A 173 1.28 -7.28 9.42
N ALA A 174 1.42 -6.48 10.47
CA ALA A 174 1.04 -5.06 10.52
C ALA A 174 1.85 -4.13 9.59
N ALA A 175 2.91 -4.59 8.91
CA ALA A 175 3.81 -3.75 8.12
C ALA A 175 3.11 -3.02 6.95
N MET A 176 2.32 -3.73 6.13
CA MET A 176 1.61 -3.10 5.01
C MET A 176 0.53 -2.12 5.49
N PRO A 177 -0.33 -2.46 6.47
CA PRO A 177 -1.21 -1.48 7.11
C PRO A 177 -0.49 -0.24 7.65
N LEU A 178 0.70 -0.39 8.26
CA LEU A 178 1.52 0.72 8.74
C LEU A 178 2.03 1.59 7.58
N LEU A 179 2.51 1.00 6.48
CA LEU A 179 2.89 1.77 5.29
C LEU A 179 1.72 2.62 4.78
N TRP A 180 0.52 2.04 4.70
CA TRP A 180 -0.68 2.80 4.29
C TRP A 180 -1.06 3.91 5.28
N GLN A 181 -0.90 3.68 6.59
CA GLN A 181 -1.04 4.72 7.62
C GLN A 181 -0.04 5.85 7.39
N GLY A 182 1.23 5.52 7.13
CA GLY A 182 2.26 6.50 6.86
C GLY A 182 1.98 7.31 5.59
N ILE A 183 1.54 6.67 4.51
CA ILE A 183 1.11 7.36 3.27
C ILE A 183 -0.06 8.31 3.56
N ALA A 184 -1.05 7.88 4.34
CA ALA A 184 -2.18 8.73 4.71
C ALA A 184 -1.74 9.97 5.52
N SER A 185 -0.86 9.78 6.51
CA SER A 185 -0.25 10.89 7.26
C SER A 185 0.52 11.84 6.35
N TYR A 186 1.28 11.30 5.41
CA TYR A 186 2.06 12.08 4.44
C TYR A 186 1.15 12.91 3.51
N ILE A 187 0.09 12.28 2.98
CA ILE A 187 -0.93 12.95 2.16
C ILE A 187 -1.55 14.12 2.92
N PHE A 188 -1.89 13.93 4.20
CA PHE A 188 -2.49 14.99 5.02
C PHE A 188 -1.50 16.14 5.28
N LEU A 189 -0.26 15.80 5.66
CA LEU A 189 0.79 16.77 5.97
C LEU A 189 1.12 17.65 4.77
N HIS A 190 1.33 17.04 3.61
CA HIS A 190 1.70 17.74 2.37
C HIS A 190 0.48 18.18 1.54
N ARG A 191 -0.73 17.89 2.03
CA ARG A 191 -2.02 18.20 1.38
C ARG A 191 -2.07 17.70 -0.07
N ILE A 192 -1.60 16.47 -0.28
CA ILE A 192 -1.58 15.83 -1.59
C ILE A 192 -3.03 15.68 -2.10
N ASP A 193 -3.24 15.99 -3.37
CA ASP A 193 -4.54 15.95 -4.03
C ASP A 193 -4.71 14.64 -4.83
N VAL A 194 -3.63 14.13 -5.42
CA VAL A 194 -3.62 12.86 -6.16
C VAL A 194 -2.39 12.04 -5.80
N LEU A 195 -2.64 10.79 -5.37
CA LEU A 195 -1.64 9.73 -5.24
C LEU A 195 -1.64 8.91 -6.53
N PHE A 196 -0.47 8.64 -7.12
CA PHE A 196 -0.38 7.81 -8.33
C PHE A 196 0.93 7.02 -8.39
N GLY A 197 1.05 6.10 -9.33
CA GLY A 197 2.26 5.33 -9.57
C GLY A 197 2.00 4.10 -10.43
N CYS A 198 2.97 3.20 -10.50
CA CYS A 198 2.85 1.92 -11.21
C CYS A 198 2.52 0.81 -10.20
N GLY A 199 1.41 0.11 -10.42
CA GLY A 199 1.04 -1.09 -9.69
C GLY A 199 1.31 -2.32 -10.54
N SER A 200 2.08 -3.27 -10.02
CA SER A 200 2.57 -4.40 -10.81
C SER A 200 1.76 -5.68 -10.61
N LEU A 201 1.42 -6.34 -11.73
CA LEU A 201 0.97 -7.73 -11.78
C LEU A 201 2.18 -8.64 -12.02
N PRO A 202 2.38 -9.72 -11.24
CA PRO A 202 3.46 -10.67 -11.51
C PRO A 202 3.28 -11.37 -12.87
N GLY A 203 4.34 -11.40 -13.68
CA GLY A 203 4.37 -12.04 -14.99
C GLY A 203 4.40 -11.05 -16.16
N THR A 204 4.98 -11.48 -17.27
CA THR A 204 5.23 -10.68 -18.47
C THR A 204 4.37 -11.09 -19.66
N ASP A 205 3.46 -12.05 -19.49
CA ASP A 205 2.52 -12.50 -20.53
C ASP A 205 1.12 -11.88 -20.28
N PRO A 206 0.71 -10.88 -21.09
CA PRO A 206 -0.59 -10.24 -20.94
C PRO A 206 -1.79 -11.17 -21.19
N ASP A 207 -1.62 -12.24 -21.96
CA ASP A 207 -2.70 -13.19 -22.25
C ASP A 207 -2.96 -14.10 -21.03
N VAL A 208 -1.91 -14.45 -20.29
CA VAL A 208 -2.04 -15.12 -18.98
C VAL A 208 -2.71 -14.19 -17.95
N LEU A 209 -2.45 -12.88 -18.04
CA LEU A 209 -3.02 -11.86 -17.15
C LEU A 209 -4.35 -11.26 -17.64
N ALA A 210 -4.92 -11.80 -18.72
CA ALA A 210 -6.07 -11.21 -19.41
C ALA A 210 -7.30 -10.99 -18.52
N ASP A 211 -7.57 -11.89 -17.56
CA ASP A 211 -8.70 -11.72 -16.63
C ASP A 211 -8.51 -10.47 -15.74
N GLN A 212 -7.32 -10.32 -15.14
CA GLN A 212 -6.99 -9.21 -14.26
C GLN A 212 -6.95 -7.89 -15.03
N LEU A 213 -6.32 -7.86 -16.21
CA LEU A 213 -6.23 -6.66 -17.05
C LEU A 213 -7.61 -6.21 -17.53
N THR A 214 -8.41 -7.14 -18.03
CA THR A 214 -9.78 -6.85 -18.50
C THR A 214 -10.65 -6.38 -17.34
N TYR A 215 -10.52 -7.03 -16.16
CA TYR A 215 -11.24 -6.63 -14.95
C TYR A 215 -10.89 -5.19 -14.53
N LEU A 216 -9.61 -4.83 -14.48
CA LEU A 216 -9.15 -3.50 -14.12
C LEU A 216 -9.65 -2.45 -15.11
N HIS A 217 -9.47 -2.70 -16.41
CA HIS A 217 -9.93 -1.78 -17.45
C HIS A 217 -11.45 -1.59 -17.41
N HIS A 218 -12.23 -2.66 -17.30
CA HIS A 218 -13.69 -2.54 -17.34
C HIS A 218 -14.28 -1.86 -16.08
N ASN A 219 -13.74 -2.16 -14.90
CA ASN A 219 -14.37 -1.74 -13.63
C ASN A 219 -13.71 -0.53 -12.99
N HIS A 220 -12.46 -0.22 -13.34
CA HIS A 220 -11.64 0.75 -12.62
C HIS A 220 -10.94 1.76 -13.52
N LEU A 221 -11.18 1.78 -14.84
CA LEU A 221 -10.56 2.78 -15.72
C LEU A 221 -10.90 4.20 -15.28
N ALA A 222 -9.87 5.04 -15.21
CA ALA A 222 -10.00 6.43 -14.81
C ALA A 222 -10.91 7.22 -15.77
N PRO A 223 -11.62 8.24 -15.26
CA PRO A 223 -12.34 9.17 -16.13
C PRO A 223 -11.35 9.90 -17.05
N PRO A 224 -11.76 10.34 -18.26
CA PRO A 224 -10.86 10.94 -19.24
C PRO A 224 -9.96 12.05 -18.70
N ALA A 225 -10.47 12.89 -17.80
CA ALA A 225 -9.73 14.01 -17.20
C ALA A 225 -8.56 13.61 -16.28
N LEU A 226 -8.48 12.34 -15.84
CA LEU A 226 -7.41 11.82 -14.98
C LEU A 226 -6.75 10.57 -15.58
N ARG A 227 -7.12 10.19 -16.80
CA ARG A 227 -6.71 8.93 -17.41
C ARG A 227 -5.33 9.08 -18.03
N ILE A 228 -4.31 8.66 -17.28
CA ILE A 228 -2.97 8.44 -17.83
C ILE A 228 -2.99 7.23 -18.74
N ARG A 229 -2.18 7.26 -19.79
CA ARG A 229 -2.16 6.23 -20.84
C ARG A 229 -0.75 5.71 -21.02
N ALA A 230 -0.56 4.40 -21.17
CA ALA A 230 0.75 3.83 -21.47
C ALA A 230 1.30 4.46 -22.76
N LEU A 231 2.60 4.72 -22.80
CA LEU A 231 3.26 5.27 -23.99
C LEU A 231 3.04 4.34 -25.18
N GLU A 232 2.90 4.90 -26.38
CA GLU A 232 2.50 4.16 -27.59
C GLU A 232 3.43 2.96 -27.86
N GLU A 233 4.72 3.16 -27.69
CA GLU A 233 5.75 2.13 -27.88
C GLU A 233 5.78 1.04 -26.80
N ARG A 234 5.10 1.25 -25.67
CA ARG A 234 5.00 0.30 -24.54
C ARG A 234 3.57 -0.21 -24.31
N TYR A 235 2.61 0.26 -25.10
CA TYR A 235 1.19 0.06 -24.86
C TYR A 235 0.77 -1.40 -25.02
N VAL A 236 0.15 -1.95 -23.98
CA VAL A 236 -0.52 -3.25 -24.02
C VAL A 236 -2.01 -3.07 -23.77
N GLU A 237 -2.84 -3.54 -24.71
CA GLU A 237 -4.29 -3.53 -24.56
C GLU A 237 -4.73 -4.36 -23.35
N MET A 238 -5.47 -3.72 -22.44
CA MET A 238 -5.95 -4.34 -21.21
C MET A 238 -7.28 -5.07 -21.38
N LEU A 239 -8.16 -4.62 -22.28
CA LEU A 239 -9.45 -5.25 -22.55
C LEU A 239 -9.27 -6.45 -23.49
N ARG A 240 -8.76 -7.56 -22.97
CA ARG A 240 -8.36 -8.74 -23.76
C ARG A 240 -9.42 -9.83 -23.86
N LYS A 241 -10.48 -9.74 -23.06
CA LYS A 241 -11.61 -10.69 -23.00
C LYS A 241 -12.93 -9.94 -22.94
N ASP A 242 -14.03 -10.65 -23.16
CA ASP A 242 -15.36 -10.12 -22.89
C ASP A 242 -15.52 -9.89 -21.37
N PRO A 243 -15.63 -8.63 -20.89
CA PRO A 243 -15.73 -8.33 -19.47
C PRO A 243 -16.97 -8.95 -18.80
N HIS A 244 -18.02 -9.24 -19.57
CA HIS A 244 -19.25 -9.85 -19.07
C HIS A 244 -19.11 -11.36 -18.80
N THR A 245 -18.02 -11.98 -19.26
CA THR A 245 -17.70 -13.39 -18.98
C THR A 245 -16.79 -13.58 -17.77
N LEU A 246 -16.27 -12.49 -17.19
CA LEU A 246 -15.37 -12.55 -16.06
C LEU A 246 -16.12 -12.86 -14.77
N GLU A 247 -15.50 -13.67 -13.91
CA GLU A 247 -15.93 -13.87 -12.53
C GLU A 247 -15.21 -12.90 -11.60
N PRO A 248 -15.88 -11.84 -11.08
CA PRO A 248 -15.22 -10.77 -10.32
C PRO A 248 -14.43 -11.28 -9.10
N ARG A 249 -14.98 -12.27 -8.40
CA ARG A 249 -14.33 -12.85 -7.21
C ARG A 249 -13.02 -13.57 -7.56
N ALA A 250 -12.99 -14.28 -8.69
CA ALA A 250 -11.79 -14.97 -9.15
C ALA A 250 -10.71 -13.96 -9.58
N CYS A 251 -11.11 -12.90 -10.30
CA CYS A 251 -10.20 -11.83 -10.71
C CYS A 251 -9.56 -11.15 -9.49
N LEU A 252 -10.37 -10.76 -8.50
CA LEU A 252 -9.89 -10.14 -7.26
C LEU A 252 -9.03 -11.10 -6.42
N SER A 253 -9.33 -12.40 -6.40
CA SER A 253 -8.51 -13.38 -5.70
C SER A 253 -7.08 -13.42 -6.25
N LYS A 254 -6.94 -13.43 -7.58
CA LYS A 254 -5.64 -13.41 -8.28
C LYS A 254 -4.96 -12.04 -8.30
N MET A 255 -5.69 -10.97 -7.98
CA MET A 255 -5.15 -9.61 -7.96
C MET A 255 -4.12 -9.43 -6.83
N PRO A 256 -2.97 -8.78 -7.08
CA PRO A 256 -1.98 -8.47 -6.06
C PRO A 256 -2.57 -7.70 -4.87
N PRO A 257 -2.15 -7.98 -3.62
CA PRO A 257 -2.63 -7.28 -2.44
C PRO A 257 -2.50 -5.76 -2.50
N LEU A 258 -1.41 -5.26 -3.12
CA LEU A 258 -1.16 -3.84 -3.26
C LEU A 258 -2.20 -3.16 -4.19
N ILE A 259 -2.43 -3.71 -5.39
CA ILE A 259 -3.46 -3.22 -6.32
C ILE A 259 -4.83 -3.25 -5.64
N LYS A 260 -5.19 -4.36 -4.95
CA LYS A 260 -6.43 -4.42 -4.16
C LYS A 260 -6.53 -3.31 -3.11
N GLY A 261 -5.41 -2.91 -2.52
CA GLY A 261 -5.31 -1.76 -1.61
C GLY A 261 -5.82 -0.48 -2.26
N TYR A 262 -5.27 -0.12 -3.41
CA TYR A 262 -5.71 1.04 -4.19
C TYR A 262 -7.19 0.96 -4.58
N LEU A 263 -7.65 -0.18 -5.11
CA LEU A 263 -9.05 -0.34 -5.51
C LEU A 263 -10.02 -0.16 -4.33
N ARG A 264 -9.67 -0.66 -3.14
CA ARG A 264 -10.47 -0.48 -1.92
C ARG A 264 -10.65 0.99 -1.57
N LEU A 265 -9.62 1.80 -1.78
CA LEU A 265 -9.63 3.25 -1.59
C LEU A 265 -10.40 4.00 -2.68
N GLY A 266 -10.98 3.30 -3.66
CA GLY A 266 -11.64 3.94 -4.82
C GLY A 266 -10.64 4.38 -5.87
N GLY A 267 -9.45 3.78 -5.89
CA GLY A 267 -8.46 4.00 -6.93
C GLY A 267 -8.96 3.58 -8.30
N TYR A 268 -8.45 4.28 -9.30
CA TYR A 268 -8.63 4.00 -10.71
C TYR A 268 -7.34 3.42 -11.30
N VAL A 269 -7.45 2.89 -12.52
CA VAL A 269 -6.32 2.52 -13.36
C VAL A 269 -6.22 3.41 -14.60
N GLY A 270 -5.01 3.54 -15.13
CA GLY A 270 -4.75 4.14 -16.43
C GLY A 270 -5.22 3.26 -17.60
N ASP A 271 -4.99 3.76 -18.80
CA ASP A 271 -5.29 3.10 -20.07
C ASP A 271 -4.04 2.46 -20.66
N GLY A 272 -4.11 1.16 -20.93
CA GLY A 272 -2.95 0.37 -21.32
C GLY A 272 -2.12 -0.11 -20.14
N ALA A 273 -1.63 -1.33 -20.25
CA ALA A 273 -0.61 -1.88 -19.37
C ALA A 273 0.77 -1.76 -20.03
N VAL A 274 1.81 -2.02 -19.25
CA VAL A 274 3.20 -2.03 -19.73
C VAL A 274 3.88 -3.31 -19.24
N VAL A 275 4.48 -4.09 -20.15
CA VAL A 275 5.33 -5.22 -19.75
C VAL A 275 6.69 -4.68 -19.30
N ASP A 276 7.09 -5.05 -18.10
CA ASP A 276 8.39 -4.78 -17.51
C ASP A 276 9.19 -6.09 -17.39
N GLU A 277 10.00 -6.35 -18.41
CA GLU A 277 10.89 -7.52 -18.48
C GLU A 277 12.05 -7.45 -17.46
N GLN A 278 12.34 -6.25 -16.92
CA GLN A 278 13.37 -6.13 -15.89
C GLN A 278 12.83 -6.66 -14.56
N PHE A 279 11.61 -6.31 -14.19
CA PHE A 279 11.02 -6.72 -12.92
C PHE A 279 10.16 -7.99 -13.00
N ASN A 280 10.01 -8.57 -14.19
CA ASN A 280 9.12 -9.70 -14.49
C ASN A 280 7.66 -9.40 -14.14
N THR A 281 7.20 -8.21 -14.51
CA THR A 281 5.85 -7.74 -14.20
C THR A 281 5.14 -7.19 -15.42
N THR A 282 3.83 -7.05 -15.29
CA THR A 282 2.99 -6.23 -16.16
C THR A 282 2.40 -5.13 -15.30
N ASP A 283 2.84 -3.93 -15.55
CA ASP A 283 2.50 -2.76 -14.78
C ASP A 283 1.21 -2.14 -15.29
N VAL A 284 0.41 -1.64 -14.35
CA VAL A 284 -0.75 -0.80 -14.60
C VAL A 284 -0.58 0.50 -13.84
N ALA A 285 -0.83 1.61 -14.52
CA ALA A 285 -0.97 2.89 -13.88
C ALA A 285 -2.09 2.84 -12.82
N VAL A 286 -1.82 3.27 -11.59
CA VAL A 286 -2.83 3.40 -10.52
C VAL A 286 -2.91 4.84 -10.05
N LEU A 287 -4.12 5.29 -9.71
CA LEU A 287 -4.33 6.64 -9.19
C LEU A 287 -5.48 6.71 -8.17
N VAL A 288 -5.31 7.50 -7.13
CA VAL A 288 -6.30 7.73 -6.07
C VAL A 288 -6.37 9.21 -5.75
N LYS A 289 -7.57 9.80 -5.84
CA LYS A 289 -7.80 11.17 -5.33
C LYS A 289 -7.84 11.14 -3.80
N SER A 290 -7.15 12.08 -3.16
CA SER A 290 -7.03 12.11 -1.70
C SER A 290 -8.37 12.26 -0.97
N GLU A 291 -9.35 12.95 -1.58
CA GLU A 291 -10.72 13.03 -1.09
C GLU A 291 -11.38 11.64 -0.89
N LEU A 292 -11.05 10.68 -1.76
CA LEU A 292 -11.57 9.31 -1.66
C LEU A 292 -10.88 8.49 -0.57
N LEU A 293 -9.59 8.80 -0.29
CA LEU A 293 -8.88 8.22 0.85
C LEU A 293 -9.54 8.66 2.16
N ALA A 294 -9.75 9.96 2.37
CA ALA A 294 -10.29 10.50 3.61
C ALA A 294 -11.66 9.88 3.97
N ASP A 295 -12.58 9.84 3.01
CA ASP A 295 -13.94 9.33 3.23
C ASP A 295 -14.00 7.83 3.52
N LYS A 296 -13.13 7.03 2.90
CA LYS A 296 -13.13 5.57 3.08
C LYS A 296 -12.26 5.10 4.23
N TYR A 297 -11.18 5.81 4.51
CA TYR A 297 -10.37 5.58 5.70
C TYR A 297 -11.24 5.82 6.94
N TYR A 298 -11.98 6.94 6.98
CA TYR A 298 -12.92 7.23 8.07
C TYR A 298 -13.99 6.14 8.23
N ARG A 299 -14.63 5.70 7.12
CA ARG A 299 -15.69 4.66 7.15
C ARG A 299 -15.20 3.24 7.45
N HIS A 300 -14.01 2.86 7.01
CA HIS A 300 -13.45 1.52 7.29
C HIS A 300 -13.15 1.35 8.78
N TYR A 301 -12.66 2.41 9.43
CA TYR A 301 -12.42 2.44 10.87
C TYR A 301 -13.71 2.60 11.67
N GLU A 302 -14.67 3.42 11.22
CA GLU A 302 -15.99 3.52 11.85
C GLU A 302 -16.72 2.15 11.88
N ARG A 303 -16.55 1.32 10.84
CA ARG A 303 -17.11 -0.04 10.82
C ARG A 303 -16.45 -0.95 11.85
N ARG A 304 -15.12 -0.93 11.98
CA ARG A 304 -14.42 -1.68 13.05
C ARG A 304 -14.81 -1.21 14.45
N LEU A 305 -15.12 0.08 14.63
CA LEU A 305 -15.69 0.62 15.86
C LEU A 305 -17.08 0.05 16.16
N ARG A 306 -17.98 0.01 15.18
CA ARG A 306 -19.31 -0.58 15.37
C ARG A 306 -19.22 -2.07 15.69
N ASP A 307 -18.42 -2.81 14.92
CA ASP A 307 -18.23 -4.25 15.13
C ASP A 307 -17.61 -4.56 16.52
N ALA A 308 -16.83 -3.65 17.11
CA ALA A 308 -16.26 -3.77 18.46
C ALA A 308 -17.17 -3.24 19.58
N LEU A 309 -18.17 -2.42 19.26
CA LEU A 309 -19.19 -1.92 20.20
C LEU A 309 -20.43 -2.82 20.24
N ASP A 310 -20.65 -3.59 19.17
CA ASP A 310 -21.74 -4.55 19.02
C ASP A 310 -21.33 -5.99 19.44
N SER A 311 -20.09 -6.20 19.91
CA SER A 311 -19.52 -7.46 20.41
C SER A 311 -19.20 -7.42 21.91
#